data_AF-A0AAD2FKV3-F1
#
_entry.id   AF-A0AAD2FKV3-F1
#
_cell.length_a   1.000
_cell.length_b   1.000
_cell.length_c   1.000
_cell.angle_alpha   90.00
_cell.angle_beta   90.00
_cell.angle_gamma   90.00
#
_symmetry.space_group_name_H-M   'P 1'
#
loop_
_entity.id
_entity.type
_entity.pdbx_description
1 polymer ?
#
loop_
_entity_poly.entity_id
_entity_poly.type
_entity_poly.pdbx_seq_one_letter_code
_entity_poly.pdbx_strand_id
1 'polypeptide(L)'
;MLRQTIIVNESDSPLAYKAREVTNPVMQYVSSFDNNFERKQKVEVWNGASGKNVEPLLRSIQSFRNISSEWGLNQGRQKKALFKQFLTAEPHMTYQRISDAHGNSVQDFEDSVDEFICEYTGENPKYQANMYLFDTSNHIRKPYNTEIGIHANRLKTLFMYHDMLPGNCSNVNDENNPGQTRKRKLALFRSFPQLIGREILSIRRMIRRTTIILRGRILSVG
;
A
#
# COMPACT_ATOMS: atom_id res chain seq x y z
N MET A 1 5.73 -39.42 -3.00
CA MET A 1 6.21 -38.22 -2.27
C MET A 1 5.02 -37.32 -1.98
N LEU A 2 4.58 -37.28 -0.72
CA LEU A 2 3.48 -36.43 -0.27
C LEU A 2 3.95 -34.97 -0.28
N ARG A 3 3.30 -34.13 -1.08
CA ARG A 3 3.44 -32.66 -1.01
C ARG A 3 2.89 -32.23 0.35
N GLN A 4 3.78 -32.00 1.32
CA GLN A 4 3.42 -31.24 2.50
C GLN A 4 3.13 -29.81 2.06
N THR A 5 1.85 -29.51 1.88
CA THR A 5 1.34 -28.15 1.87
C THR A 5 1.67 -27.58 3.24
N ILE A 6 2.74 -26.80 3.34
CA ILE A 6 3.01 -26.01 4.53
C ILE A 6 1.87 -24.99 4.57
N ILE A 7 0.82 -25.32 5.32
CA ILE A 7 -0.16 -24.35 5.78
C ILE A 7 0.61 -23.51 6.78
N VAL A 8 1.18 -22.40 6.30
CA VAL A 8 1.72 -21.37 7.19
C VAL A 8 0.51 -20.85 7.95
N ASN A 9 0.48 -21.07 9.27
CA ASN A 9 -0.52 -20.45 10.14
C ASN A 9 -0.47 -18.94 9.91
N GLU A 10 -1.53 -18.39 9.35
CA GLU A 10 -1.64 -16.97 8.97
C GLU A 10 -1.84 -16.05 10.19
N SER A 11 -1.67 -16.57 11.42
CA SER A 11 -2.01 -15.91 12.68
C SER A 11 -0.97 -14.90 13.17
N ASP A 12 0.29 -15.01 12.75
CA ASP A 12 1.42 -14.38 13.45
C ASP A 12 1.97 -13.12 12.77
N SER A 13 1.35 -12.67 11.66
CA SER A 13 1.69 -11.36 11.07
C SER A 13 0.75 -10.28 11.58
N PRO A 14 1.26 -9.17 12.15
CA PRO A 14 0.43 -8.15 12.77
C PRO A 14 -0.33 -7.31 11.72
N LEU A 15 0.21 -7.17 10.51
CA LEU A 15 -0.37 -6.44 9.37
C LEU A 15 -0.05 -7.12 8.04
N ALA A 16 -1.03 -7.28 7.15
CA ALA A 16 -0.81 -7.90 5.84
C ALA A 16 -1.54 -7.19 4.69
N TYR A 17 -0.87 -7.09 3.54
CA TYR A 17 -1.48 -6.66 2.27
C TYR A 17 -2.09 -7.87 1.56
N LYS A 18 -3.25 -8.33 2.06
CA LYS A 18 -3.99 -9.45 1.49
C LYS A 18 -5.25 -8.95 0.81
N ALA A 19 -5.14 -8.47 -0.43
CA ALA A 19 -6.29 -8.31 -1.31
C ALA A 19 -7.03 -9.66 -1.47
N ARG A 20 -8.05 -9.90 -0.65
CA ARG A 20 -9.21 -10.68 -1.09
C ARG A 20 -10.11 -9.70 -1.82
N GLU A 21 -10.69 -10.12 -2.95
CA GLU A 21 -11.76 -9.36 -3.56
C GLU A 21 -12.85 -9.15 -2.51
N VAL A 22 -13.19 -7.88 -2.25
CA VAL A 22 -14.33 -7.55 -1.40
C VAL A 22 -15.55 -7.94 -2.21
N THR A 23 -16.18 -9.07 -1.85
CA THR A 23 -17.29 -9.64 -2.60
C THR A 23 -18.54 -8.75 -2.58
N ASN A 24 -18.63 -7.80 -1.65
CA ASN A 24 -19.71 -6.81 -1.55
C ASN A 24 -19.20 -5.50 -0.92
N PRO A 25 -18.69 -4.53 -1.70
CA PRO A 25 -18.26 -3.24 -1.15
C PRO A 25 -19.47 -2.45 -0.64
N VAL A 26 -19.32 -1.80 0.51
CA VAL A 26 -20.35 -0.90 1.04
C VAL A 26 -20.22 0.45 0.32
N MET A 27 -21.27 0.88 -0.36
CA MET A 27 -21.27 2.13 -1.13
C MET A 27 -22.16 3.18 -0.47
N GLN A 28 -21.69 4.42 -0.35
CA GLN A 28 -22.43 5.54 0.24
C GLN A 28 -22.16 6.84 -0.55
N TYR A 29 -23.10 7.78 -0.49
CA TYR A 29 -22.83 9.14 -0.95
C TYR A 29 -22.11 9.94 0.15
N VAL A 30 -20.98 10.53 -0.21
CA VAL A 30 -20.31 11.55 0.60
C VAL A 30 -20.64 12.93 0.04
N SER A 31 -20.72 13.93 0.91
CA SER A 31 -21.11 15.28 0.54
C SER A 31 -20.33 16.34 1.31
N SER A 32 -20.16 17.49 0.66
CA SER A 32 -19.62 18.71 1.27
C SER A 32 -20.37 19.92 0.71
N PHE A 33 -20.52 20.95 1.55
CA PHE A 33 -21.15 22.21 1.17
C PHE A 33 -20.10 23.29 1.03
N ASP A 34 -20.11 23.97 -0.10
CA ASP A 34 -19.28 25.14 -0.37
C ASP A 34 -20.19 26.25 -0.89
N ASN A 35 -20.30 27.36 -0.14
CA ASN A 35 -21.10 28.54 -0.51
C ASN A 35 -22.52 28.21 -1.04
N ASN A 36 -23.28 27.40 -0.30
CA ASN A 36 -24.64 26.91 -0.65
C ASN A 36 -24.73 25.95 -1.85
N PHE A 37 -23.60 25.51 -2.41
CA PHE A 37 -23.55 24.44 -3.41
C PHE A 37 -23.17 23.11 -2.75
N GLU A 38 -24.03 22.10 -2.90
CA GLU A 38 -23.73 20.74 -2.46
C GLU A 38 -22.89 20.02 -3.53
N ARG A 39 -21.69 19.58 -3.14
CA ARG A 39 -20.92 18.60 -3.90
C ARG A 39 -21.18 17.22 -3.31
N LYS A 40 -21.48 16.25 -4.17
CA LYS A 40 -21.87 14.90 -3.76
C LYS A 40 -21.29 13.85 -4.70
N GLN A 41 -20.75 12.77 -4.14
CA GLN A 41 -20.17 11.67 -4.91
C GLN A 41 -20.44 10.32 -4.24
N LYS A 42 -20.71 9.29 -5.04
CA LYS A 42 -20.87 7.92 -4.55
C LYS A 42 -19.49 7.28 -4.43
N VAL A 43 -19.15 6.77 -3.24
CA VAL A 43 -17.85 6.16 -2.92
C VAL A 43 -18.03 4.84 -2.19
N GLU A 44 -17.00 4.01 -2.22
CA GLU A 44 -16.85 2.87 -1.33
C GLU A 44 -16.44 3.39 0.07
N VAL A 45 -17.08 2.88 1.12
CA VAL A 45 -16.79 3.23 2.52
C VAL A 45 -16.27 2.03 3.28
N TRP A 46 -15.40 2.30 4.25
CA TRP A 46 -14.78 1.25 5.07
C TRP A 46 -15.60 0.97 6.33
N ASN A 47 -15.87 -0.31 6.58
CA ASN A 47 -16.70 -0.79 7.70
C ASN A 47 -15.93 -1.62 8.74
N GLY A 48 -14.60 -1.72 8.62
CA GLY A 48 -13.77 -2.49 9.57
C GLY A 48 -13.81 -4.01 9.38
N ALA A 49 -14.63 -4.55 8.47
CA ALA A 49 -14.79 -6.01 8.30
C ALA A 49 -13.54 -6.72 7.74
N SER A 50 -12.52 -5.97 7.30
CA SER A 50 -11.31 -6.49 6.68
C SER A 50 -10.30 -7.11 7.66
N GLY A 51 -10.56 -7.04 8.97
CA GLY A 51 -9.65 -7.55 10.01
C GLY A 51 -8.26 -6.92 9.90
N LYS A 52 -7.20 -7.74 9.90
CA LYS A 52 -5.79 -7.30 9.82
C LYS A 52 -5.34 -6.82 8.42
N ASN A 53 -6.23 -6.78 7.43
CA ASN A 53 -5.90 -6.26 6.10
C ASN A 53 -6.15 -4.75 6.03
N VAL A 54 -5.07 -4.00 5.85
CA VAL A 54 -5.12 -2.52 5.80
C VAL A 54 -5.40 -1.95 4.41
N GLU A 55 -5.35 -2.76 3.35
CA GLU A 55 -5.59 -2.25 1.99
C GLU A 55 -6.95 -1.53 1.84
N PRO A 56 -8.08 -2.04 2.37
CA PRO A 56 -9.38 -1.38 2.21
C PRO A 56 -9.47 -0.06 2.97
N LEU A 57 -8.86 0.03 4.16
CA LEU A 57 -8.73 1.27 4.92
C LEU A 57 -7.91 2.30 4.12
N LEU A 58 -6.71 1.92 3.66
CA LEU A 58 -5.81 2.82 2.93
C LEU A 58 -6.39 3.25 1.58
N ARG A 59 -7.16 2.37 0.92
CA ARG A 59 -7.94 2.72 -0.27
C ARG A 59 -8.98 3.79 0.02
N SER A 60 -9.69 3.67 1.13
CA SER A 60 -10.71 4.66 1.54
C SER A 60 -10.08 6.01 1.89
N ILE A 61 -8.93 5.99 2.57
CA ILE A 61 -8.14 7.20 2.84
C ILE A 61 -7.65 7.84 1.53
N GLN A 62 -7.16 7.05 0.56
CA GLN A 62 -6.73 7.58 -0.73
C GLN A 62 -7.91 8.19 -1.51
N SER A 63 -9.07 7.53 -1.49
CA SER A 63 -10.31 8.04 -2.10
C SER A 63 -10.69 9.39 -1.49
N PHE A 64 -10.66 9.49 -0.16
CA PHE A 64 -10.85 10.75 0.55
C PHE A 64 -9.83 11.82 0.13
N ARG A 65 -8.54 11.50 0.09
CA ARG A 65 -7.48 12.47 -0.26
C ARG A 65 -7.68 13.02 -1.67
N ASN A 66 -8.06 12.16 -2.62
CA ASN A 66 -8.37 12.56 -3.98
C ASN A 66 -9.58 13.51 -4.03
N ILE A 67 -10.70 13.15 -3.39
CA ILE A 67 -11.93 13.94 -3.38
C ILE A 67 -11.74 15.26 -2.64
N SER A 68 -11.05 15.24 -1.50
CA SER A 68 -10.72 16.43 -0.70
C SER A 68 -9.90 17.42 -1.51
N SER A 69 -8.93 16.93 -2.29
CA SER A 69 -8.12 17.75 -3.21
C SER A 69 -8.95 18.29 -4.37
N GLU A 70 -9.74 17.44 -5.05
CA GLU A 70 -10.63 17.82 -6.15
C GLU A 70 -11.62 18.90 -5.72
N TRP A 71 -12.13 18.80 -4.49
CA TRP A 71 -13.07 19.77 -3.93
C TRP A 71 -12.39 20.97 -3.28
N GLY A 72 -11.05 21.05 -3.26
CA GLY A 72 -10.32 22.19 -2.70
C GLY A 72 -10.51 22.37 -1.20
N LEU A 73 -10.73 21.28 -0.44
CA LEU A 73 -10.94 21.35 1.00
C LEU A 73 -9.62 21.58 1.74
N ASN A 74 -9.40 22.83 2.13
CA ASN A 74 -8.15 23.27 2.75
C ASN A 74 -8.24 23.46 4.28
N GLN A 75 -9.42 23.27 4.88
CA GLN A 75 -9.63 23.46 6.32
C GLN A 75 -9.74 22.12 7.04
N GLY A 76 -9.07 21.99 8.19
CA GLY A 76 -9.10 20.78 9.02
C GLY A 76 -10.52 20.37 9.42
N ARG A 77 -11.35 21.32 9.86
CA ARG A 77 -12.77 21.07 10.18
C ARG A 77 -13.55 20.45 9.00
N GLN A 78 -13.38 20.97 7.79
CA GLN A 78 -14.05 20.43 6.59
C GLN A 78 -13.54 19.02 6.26
N LYS A 79 -12.22 18.82 6.36
CA LYS A 79 -11.58 17.52 6.15
C LYS A 79 -12.09 16.47 7.15
N LYS A 80 -12.17 16.81 8.44
CA LYS A 80 -12.73 15.93 9.49
C LYS A 80 -14.17 15.52 9.18
N ALA A 81 -15.02 16.50 8.88
CA ALA A 81 -16.43 16.25 8.57
C ALA A 81 -16.62 15.38 7.32
N LEU A 82 -15.78 15.56 6.29
CA LEU A 82 -15.83 14.73 5.10
C LEU A 82 -15.27 13.33 5.35
N PHE A 83 -14.08 13.20 5.96
CA PHE A 83 -13.42 11.91 6.19
C PHE A 83 -14.28 10.93 6.99
N LYS A 84 -15.01 11.43 7.98
CA LYS A 84 -15.99 10.66 8.75
C LYS A 84 -17.01 9.92 7.87
N GLN A 85 -17.39 10.49 6.71
CA GLN A 85 -18.36 9.89 5.80
C GLN A 85 -17.76 8.75 4.95
N PHE A 86 -16.43 8.60 4.93
CA PHE A 86 -15.73 7.46 4.30
C PHE A 86 -15.67 6.23 5.21
N LEU A 87 -16.20 6.35 6.43
CA LEU A 87 -16.24 5.33 7.46
C LEU A 87 -17.69 5.02 7.81
N THR A 88 -17.98 3.75 8.10
CA THR A 88 -19.31 3.30 8.54
C THR A 88 -19.20 2.34 9.72
N ALA A 89 -20.33 2.13 10.42
CA ALA A 89 -20.42 1.28 11.60
C ALA A 89 -19.43 1.68 12.72
N GLU A 90 -18.68 0.73 13.25
CA GLU A 90 -17.76 0.96 14.38
C GLU A 90 -16.59 1.92 14.03
N PRO A 91 -15.91 1.81 12.88
CA PRO A 91 -14.91 2.80 12.44
C PRO A 91 -15.37 4.25 12.43
N HIS A 92 -16.62 4.49 12.07
CA HIS A 92 -17.19 5.82 12.09
C HIS A 92 -17.24 6.41 13.50
N MET A 93 -17.69 5.60 14.46
CA MET A 93 -17.79 6.01 15.86
C MET A 93 -16.40 6.20 16.49
N THR A 94 -15.46 5.31 16.18
CA THR A 94 -14.09 5.37 16.68
C THR A 94 -13.36 6.59 16.15
N TYR A 95 -13.44 6.86 14.84
CA TYR A 95 -12.87 8.09 14.30
C TYR A 95 -13.54 9.34 14.87
N GLN A 96 -14.88 9.35 15.05
CA GLN A 96 -15.57 10.50 15.65
C GLN A 96 -14.98 10.83 17.03
N ARG A 97 -14.89 9.82 17.91
CA ARG A 97 -14.33 9.96 19.27
C ARG A 97 -12.91 10.54 19.23
N ILE A 98 -12.05 10.00 18.37
CA ILE A 98 -10.68 10.49 18.20
C ILE A 98 -10.72 11.93 17.69
N SER A 99 -11.42 12.20 16.59
CA SER A 99 -11.44 13.51 15.96
C SER A 99 -11.97 14.64 16.85
N ASP A 100 -12.89 14.33 17.77
CA ASP A 100 -13.46 15.27 18.75
C ASP A 100 -12.47 15.64 19.87
N ALA A 101 -11.49 14.78 20.15
CA ALA A 101 -10.42 15.06 21.11
C ALA A 101 -9.33 16.00 20.53
N HIS A 102 -9.33 16.20 19.21
CA HIS A 102 -8.37 17.03 18.49
C HIS A 102 -8.97 18.38 18.08
N GLY A 103 -8.13 19.40 17.84
CA GLY A 103 -8.56 20.73 17.37
C GLY A 103 -9.13 20.76 15.95
N ASN A 104 -9.24 21.93 15.32
CA ASN A 104 -9.84 22.09 13.97
C ASN A 104 -8.84 22.45 12.87
N SER A 105 -7.54 22.49 13.18
CA SER A 105 -6.49 22.78 12.19
C SER A 105 -6.28 21.63 11.23
N VAL A 106 -5.56 21.88 10.13
CA VAL A 106 -5.17 20.81 9.19
C VAL A 106 -4.26 19.79 9.88
N GLN A 107 -3.38 20.25 10.79
CA GLN A 107 -2.52 19.35 11.55
C GLN A 107 -3.35 18.45 12.48
N ASP A 108 -4.33 19.01 13.20
CA ASP A 108 -5.24 18.24 14.05
C ASP A 108 -6.04 17.18 13.27
N PHE A 109 -6.28 17.42 11.98
CA PHE A 109 -6.89 16.42 11.10
C PHE A 109 -5.91 15.28 10.81
N GLU A 110 -4.68 15.59 10.35
CA GLU A 110 -3.69 14.55 10.06
C GLU A 110 -3.34 13.73 11.32
N ASP A 111 -3.18 14.38 12.48
CA ASP A 111 -2.92 13.72 13.76
C ASP A 111 -4.07 12.77 14.16
N SER A 112 -5.33 13.21 13.97
CA SER A 112 -6.50 12.36 14.24
C SER A 112 -6.62 11.16 13.28
N VAL A 113 -6.17 11.30 12.04
CA VAL A 113 -6.13 10.19 11.06
C VAL A 113 -5.02 9.20 11.43
N ASP A 114 -3.85 9.70 11.84
CA ASP A 114 -2.73 8.86 12.27
C ASP A 114 -3.07 8.06 13.52
N GLU A 115 -3.68 8.70 14.52
CA GLU A 115 -4.18 8.02 15.73
C GLU A 115 -5.24 6.97 15.39
N PHE A 116 -6.18 7.31 14.52
CA PHE A 116 -7.19 6.37 14.05
C PHE A 116 -6.60 5.16 13.33
N ILE A 117 -5.60 5.35 12.46
CA ILE A 117 -4.92 4.23 11.82
C ILE A 117 -4.27 3.34 12.88
N CYS A 118 -3.51 3.94 13.82
CA CYS A 118 -2.84 3.22 14.90
C CYS A 118 -3.82 2.41 15.78
N GLU A 119 -5.03 2.89 16.03
CA GLU A 119 -6.05 2.15 16.78
C GLU A 119 -6.39 0.79 16.14
N TYR A 120 -6.46 0.73 14.81
CA TYR A 120 -6.78 -0.52 14.09
C TYR A 120 -5.54 -1.36 13.75
N THR A 121 -4.38 -0.73 13.62
CA THR A 121 -3.17 -1.39 13.11
C THR A 121 -2.14 -1.68 14.19
N GLY A 122 -2.33 -1.16 15.39
CA GLY A 122 -1.32 -1.13 16.45
C GLY A 122 -0.25 -0.07 16.19
N GLU A 123 0.73 -0.02 17.10
CA GLU A 123 1.79 0.98 17.09
C GLU A 123 2.78 0.81 15.92
N ASN A 124 3.22 1.95 15.38
CA ASN A 124 4.21 2.04 14.30
C ASN A 124 3.89 1.13 13.09
N PRO A 125 2.69 1.24 12.49
CA PRO A 125 2.22 0.32 11.47
C PRO A 125 3.05 0.37 10.19
N LYS A 126 3.67 1.51 9.88
CA LYS A 126 4.60 1.63 8.76
C LYS A 126 5.80 0.70 8.90
N TYR A 127 6.38 0.59 10.10
CA TYR A 127 7.49 -0.33 10.35
C TYR A 127 7.08 -1.79 10.15
N GLN A 128 5.90 -2.17 10.65
CA GLN A 128 5.38 -3.52 10.50
C GLN A 128 5.07 -3.85 9.03
N ALA A 129 4.48 -2.91 8.28
CA ALA A 129 4.23 -3.04 6.85
C ALA A 129 5.53 -3.12 6.03
N ASN A 130 6.57 -2.37 6.44
CA ASN A 130 7.90 -2.43 5.86
C ASN A 130 8.51 -3.84 6.03
N MET A 131 8.32 -4.48 7.19
CA MET A 131 8.76 -5.86 7.37
C MET A 131 8.04 -6.82 6.41
N TYR A 132 6.73 -6.69 6.27
CA TYR A 132 5.98 -7.51 5.30
C TYR A 132 6.44 -7.31 3.84
N LEU A 133 6.68 -6.06 3.43
CA LEU A 133 7.05 -5.75 2.05
C LEU A 133 8.47 -6.23 1.66
N PHE A 134 9.39 -6.29 2.62
CA PHE A 134 10.82 -6.45 2.32
C PHE A 134 11.53 -7.62 3.03
N ASP A 135 10.95 -8.19 4.08
CA ASP A 135 11.56 -9.32 4.80
C ASP A 135 11.55 -10.60 3.96
N THR A 136 12.68 -11.30 3.98
CA THR A 136 13.02 -12.52 3.21
C THR A 136 12.18 -13.75 3.51
N SER A 137 11.57 -13.80 4.68
CA SER A 137 10.73 -14.93 5.10
C SER A 137 9.32 -14.89 4.47
N ASN A 138 8.75 -13.70 4.27
CA ASN A 138 7.33 -13.47 3.97
C ASN A 138 7.09 -12.54 2.76
N HIS A 139 7.91 -12.64 1.72
CA HIS A 139 7.76 -11.82 0.51
C HIS A 139 6.37 -11.94 -0.13
N ILE A 140 5.82 -10.79 -0.55
CA ILE A 140 4.70 -10.75 -1.49
C ILE A 140 5.07 -11.54 -2.72
N ARG A 141 4.37 -12.64 -2.97
CA ARG A 141 4.59 -13.47 -4.16
C ARG A 141 3.71 -13.00 -5.30
N LYS A 142 4.29 -12.95 -6.49
CA LYS A 142 3.53 -12.83 -7.73
C LYS A 142 2.67 -14.10 -7.90
N PRO A 143 1.35 -14.00 -8.06
CA PRO A 143 0.54 -15.15 -8.43
C PRO A 143 0.96 -15.68 -9.81
N TYR A 144 0.96 -17.00 -9.99
CA TYR A 144 1.44 -17.63 -11.23
C TYR A 144 0.73 -17.08 -12.47
N ASN A 145 -0.59 -16.89 -12.39
CA ASN A 145 -1.44 -16.52 -13.52
C ASN A 145 -1.56 -15.00 -13.77
N THR A 146 -0.83 -14.16 -13.04
CA THR A 146 -0.87 -12.71 -13.21
C THR A 146 0.23 -12.25 -14.16
N GLU A 147 0.00 -11.25 -15.00
CA GLU A 147 1.06 -10.67 -15.83
C GLU A 147 2.10 -9.92 -14.99
N ILE A 148 3.32 -9.78 -15.52
CA ILE A 148 4.40 -9.03 -14.86
C ILE A 148 4.00 -7.58 -14.63
N GLY A 149 3.41 -6.93 -15.63
CA GLY A 149 2.98 -5.53 -15.55
C GLY A 149 1.90 -5.32 -14.47
N ILE A 150 0.90 -6.20 -14.42
CA ILE A 150 -0.17 -6.16 -13.41
C ILE A 150 0.42 -6.30 -12.00
N HIS A 151 1.35 -7.24 -11.81
CA HIS A 151 2.00 -7.42 -10.51
C HIS A 151 2.91 -6.25 -10.11
N ALA A 152 3.63 -5.66 -11.06
CA ALA A 152 4.43 -4.46 -10.82
C ALA A 152 3.55 -3.27 -10.41
N ASN A 153 2.39 -3.10 -11.05
CA ASN A 153 1.41 -2.08 -10.67
C ASN A 153 0.86 -2.33 -9.26
N ARG A 154 0.54 -3.59 -8.93
CA ARG A 154 0.14 -3.96 -7.57
C ARG A 154 1.19 -3.56 -6.54
N LEU A 155 2.47 -3.89 -6.77
CA LEU A 155 3.56 -3.49 -5.86
C LEU A 155 3.68 -1.97 -5.73
N LYS A 156 3.51 -1.21 -6.83
CA LYS A 156 3.51 0.25 -6.78
C LYS A 156 2.40 0.78 -5.87
N THR A 157 1.19 0.23 -5.96
CA THR A 157 0.08 0.55 -5.06
C THR A 157 0.41 0.22 -3.60
N LEU A 158 1.03 -0.94 -3.34
CA LEU A 158 1.43 -1.32 -1.99
C LEU A 158 2.51 -0.40 -1.39
N PHE A 159 3.45 0.08 -2.21
CA PHE A 159 4.42 1.08 -1.76
C PHE A 159 3.74 2.42 -1.43
N MET A 160 2.73 2.81 -2.21
CA MET A 160 1.95 4.03 -1.94
C MET A 160 1.20 3.91 -0.63
N TYR A 161 0.52 2.79 -0.41
CA TYR A 161 -0.16 2.49 0.85
C TYR A 161 0.79 2.44 2.04
N HIS A 162 1.98 1.86 1.88
CA HIS A 162 3.00 1.90 2.92
C HIS A 162 3.37 3.33 3.33
N ASP A 163 3.53 4.24 2.37
CA ASP A 163 3.92 5.61 2.65
C ASP A 163 2.81 6.45 3.29
N MET A 164 1.56 5.96 3.22
CA MET A 164 0.41 6.57 3.90
C MET A 164 0.29 6.14 5.38
N LEU A 165 0.99 5.09 5.80
CA LEU A 165 0.91 4.63 7.19
C LEU A 165 1.74 5.51 8.13
N PRO A 166 1.27 5.76 9.36
CA PRO A 166 2.02 6.50 10.35
C PRO A 166 3.24 5.70 10.85
N GLY A 167 4.29 6.44 11.21
CA GLY A 167 5.51 5.89 11.81
C GLY A 167 6.81 6.35 11.16
N ASN A 168 7.92 6.13 11.87
CA ASN A 168 9.23 6.73 11.59
C ASN A 168 10.05 6.00 10.50
N CYS A 169 9.42 5.19 9.67
CA CYS A 169 10.08 4.53 8.54
C CYS A 169 10.14 5.44 7.31
N SER A 170 11.26 5.38 6.58
CA SER A 170 11.44 6.15 5.35
C SER A 170 10.38 5.82 4.30
N ASN A 171 9.97 6.83 3.53
CA ASN A 171 9.08 6.65 2.38
C ASN A 171 9.76 5.80 1.30
N VAL A 172 9.01 4.84 0.76
CA VAL A 172 9.48 3.86 -0.22
C VAL A 172 9.33 4.39 -1.64
N ASN A 173 8.37 5.30 -1.89
CA ASN A 173 8.13 5.90 -3.19
C ASN A 173 8.96 7.14 -3.50
N ASP A 174 9.92 7.51 -2.65
CA ASP A 174 10.86 8.58 -2.96
C ASP A 174 11.73 8.20 -4.18
N GLU A 175 11.38 8.75 -5.34
CA GLU A 175 12.06 8.48 -6.61
C GLU A 175 13.44 9.14 -6.68
N ASN A 176 13.62 10.22 -5.92
CA ASN A 176 14.87 10.99 -5.88
C ASN A 176 15.91 10.33 -4.97
N ASN A 177 15.52 9.31 -4.20
CA ASN A 177 16.43 8.52 -3.37
C ASN A 177 16.84 7.21 -4.08
N PRO A 178 18.11 7.07 -4.52
CA PRO A 178 18.58 5.85 -5.19
C PRO A 178 18.44 4.59 -4.33
N GLY A 179 18.54 4.74 -3.00
CA GLY A 179 18.34 3.66 -2.03
C GLY A 179 16.92 3.09 -2.08
N GLN A 180 15.91 3.96 -2.13
CA GLN A 180 14.50 3.55 -2.21
C GLN A 180 14.16 2.96 -3.58
N THR A 181 14.69 3.54 -4.65
CA THR A 181 14.57 2.95 -6.00
C THR A 181 15.17 1.56 -6.08
N ARG A 182 16.34 1.32 -5.45
CA ARG A 182 16.93 -0.03 -5.35
C ARG A 182 16.05 -0.96 -4.53
N LYS A 183 15.51 -0.50 -3.40
CA LYS A 183 14.66 -1.27 -2.51
C LYS A 183 13.37 -1.75 -3.20
N ARG A 184 12.68 -0.86 -3.94
CA ARG A 184 11.50 -1.21 -4.76
C ARG A 184 11.81 -2.26 -5.84
N LYS A 185 12.92 -2.08 -6.57
CA LYS A 185 13.37 -3.06 -7.58
C LYS A 185 13.64 -4.43 -6.94
N LEU A 186 14.29 -4.47 -5.78
CA LEU A 186 14.56 -5.72 -5.07
C LEU A 186 13.28 -6.42 -4.63
N ALA A 187 12.28 -5.70 -4.13
CA ALA A 187 10.98 -6.27 -3.79
C ALA A 187 10.30 -6.90 -5.01
N LEU A 188 10.32 -6.23 -6.17
CA LEU A 188 9.81 -6.80 -7.42
C LEU A 188 10.57 -8.08 -7.80
N PHE A 189 11.90 -8.07 -7.82
CA PHE A 189 12.67 -9.28 -8.16
C PHE A 189 12.45 -10.45 -7.20
N ARG A 190 12.36 -10.16 -5.89
CA ARG A 190 12.13 -11.17 -4.85
C ARG A 190 10.71 -11.74 -4.86
N SER A 191 9.75 -11.01 -5.43
CA SER A 191 8.36 -11.45 -5.53
C SER A 191 8.14 -12.58 -6.54
N PHE A 192 9.09 -12.84 -7.44
CA PHE A 192 8.98 -13.93 -8.41
C PHE A 192 9.32 -15.28 -7.75
N PRO A 193 8.58 -16.36 -8.07
CA PRO A 193 8.95 -17.71 -7.65
C PRO A 193 10.40 -18.03 -8.05
N GLN A 194 11.16 -18.67 -7.15
CA GLN A 194 12.61 -18.91 -7.33
C GLN A 194 12.97 -19.65 -8.63
N LEU A 195 12.03 -20.41 -9.22
CA LEU A 195 12.21 -21.08 -10.51
C LEU A 195 12.45 -20.09 -11.66
N ILE A 196 11.74 -18.97 -11.68
CA ILE A 196 11.92 -17.90 -12.69
C ILE A 196 13.16 -17.04 -12.36
N GLY A 197 13.45 -16.82 -11.08
CA GLY A 197 14.63 -16.07 -10.65
C GLY A 197 15.94 -16.73 -11.08
N ARG A 198 16.03 -18.07 -11.01
CA ARG A 198 17.21 -18.83 -11.49
C ARG A 198 17.37 -18.75 -13.00
N GLU A 199 16.29 -18.85 -13.77
CA GLU A 199 16.34 -18.73 -15.23
C GLU A 199 16.69 -17.31 -15.69
N ILE A 200 16.09 -16.26 -15.12
CA ILE A 200 16.44 -14.86 -15.45
C ILE A 200 17.90 -14.56 -15.08
N LEU A 201 18.38 -15.06 -13.94
CA LEU A 201 19.79 -14.93 -13.56
C LEU A 201 20.72 -15.73 -14.49
N SER A 202 20.30 -16.90 -14.96
CA SER A 202 21.06 -17.70 -15.94
C SER A 202 21.15 -16.96 -17.28
N ILE A 203 20.04 -16.39 -17.76
CA ILE A 203 19.96 -15.61 -19.00
C ILE A 203 20.84 -14.35 -18.89
N ARG A 204 20.79 -13.61 -17.77
CA ARG A 204 21.67 -12.45 -17.54
C ARG A 204 23.15 -12.81 -17.51
N ARG A 205 23.52 -13.94 -16.88
CA ARG A 205 24.91 -14.43 -16.88
C ARG A 205 25.34 -14.87 -18.27
N MET A 206 24.45 -15.50 -19.03
CA MET A 206 24.69 -15.92 -20.41
C MET A 206 24.94 -14.71 -21.30
N ILE A 207 24.04 -13.71 -21.29
CA ILE A 207 24.19 -12.46 -22.07
C ILE A 207 25.51 -11.75 -21.75
N ARG A 208 25.84 -11.58 -20.46
CA ARG A 208 27.12 -10.95 -20.06
C ARG A 208 28.35 -11.71 -20.58
N ARG A 209 28.32 -13.05 -20.55
CA ARG A 209 29.40 -13.87 -21.11
C ARG A 209 29.51 -13.69 -22.62
N THR A 210 28.39 -13.67 -23.34
CA THR A 210 28.40 -13.45 -24.79
C THR A 210 28.92 -12.07 -25.16
N THR A 211 28.55 -11.02 -24.42
CA THR A 211 29.06 -9.66 -24.67
C THR A 211 30.56 -9.52 -24.41
N ILE A 212 31.10 -10.21 -23.40
CA ILE A 212 32.54 -10.24 -23.11
C ILE A 212 33.30 -10.97 -24.22
N ILE A 213 32.79 -12.11 -24.69
CA ILE A 213 33.41 -12.90 -25.77
C ILE A 213 33.41 -12.10 -27.09
N LEU A 214 32.31 -11.41 -27.41
CA LEU A 214 32.23 -10.56 -28.60
C LEU A 214 33.19 -9.36 -28.53
N ARG A 215 33.35 -8.72 -27.36
CA ARG A 215 34.34 -7.64 -27.18
C ARG A 215 35.79 -8.14 -27.21
N GLY A 216 36.06 -9.33 -26.67
CA GLY A 216 37.38 -9.96 -26.70
C GLY A 216 37.82 -10.36 -28.12
N ARG A 217 36.88 -10.80 -28.97
CA ARG A 217 37.18 -11.13 -30.39
C ARG A 217 37.40 -9.90 -31.27
N ILE A 218 36.78 -8.76 -30.98
CA ILE A 218 37.01 -7.52 -31.74
C ILE A 218 38.41 -6.94 -31.46
N LEU A 219 38.95 -7.16 -30.25
CA LEU A 219 40.29 -6.70 -29.86
C LEU A 219 41.44 -7.65 -30.26
N SER A 220 41.14 -8.85 -30.77
CA SER A 220 42.16 -9.83 -31.21
C SER A 220 42.31 -9.90 -32.74
N VAL A 221 41.64 -9.02 -33.48
CA VAL A 221 41.66 -8.94 -34.96
C VAL A 221 42.11 -7.55 -35.44
N GLY A 222 42.63 -6.72 -34.53
CA GLY A 222 43.26 -5.43 -34.83
C GLY A 222 44.77 -5.51 -34.73
#